data_AF-A0A5E7WMI5-F1
#
_entry.id   AF-A0A5E7WMI5-F1
#
_cell.length_a   1.000
_cell.length_b   1.000
_cell.length_c   1.000
_cell.angle_alpha   90.00
_cell.angle_beta   90.00
_cell.angle_gamma   90.00
#
_symmetry.space_group_name_H-M   'P 1'
#
loop_
_entity.id
_entity.type
_entity.pdbx_description
1 polymer ?
#
loop_
_entity_poly.entity_id
_entity_poly.type
_entity_poly.pdbx_seq_one_letter_code
_entity_poly.pdbx_strand_id
1 'polypeptide(L)'
;MARGGINKAIVQKARESLLARGENPSIDAVRIELGNTGSKTTIHRYLKEIEDFDPRPRASRERLSDELTELVAGLLERMTEEGGEALAYAQARFDEQRSELEQKLDGLSAELASLQREVDSQKGALALQADELQICQASLQAELTRNARLSQNCGDLEIRVQEKDEQIRSLEEKHLHSREALEHYRNAVKEQRDQEQQRHEGQVQQVQVELRQLQQTLMLKQDELTRLNRDNERLLSEARQQAKAAATHEDAALRLSGEIAAMKTAVAKADGAKEALQEQLGMSRAESKRLEEGLAQASSQLAEATRLSEQYSAELTQLRRTTNHPDTDDESTTK
;
A
#
# COMPACT_ATOMS: atom_id res chain seq x y z
N MET A 1 197.88 12.50 25.90
CA MET A 1 197.62 13.49 26.96
C MET A 1 196.74 12.84 28.02
N ALA A 2 197.30 12.55 29.19
CA ALA A 2 196.59 11.98 30.33
C ALA A 2 195.48 12.96 30.77
N ARG A 3 194.22 12.59 30.53
CA ARG A 3 193.06 13.45 30.79
C ARG A 3 192.50 13.11 32.17
N GLY A 4 192.43 14.14 33.02
CA GLY A 4 192.16 14.06 34.44
C GLY A 4 190.82 13.41 34.80
N GLY A 5 190.81 12.71 35.92
CA GLY A 5 189.62 12.08 36.48
C GLY A 5 188.50 13.08 36.80
N ILE A 6 187.26 12.62 36.73
CA ILE A 6 186.06 13.44 36.92
C ILE A 6 185.88 13.75 38.40
N ASN A 7 185.65 15.03 38.70
CA ASN A 7 185.42 15.55 40.04
C ASN A 7 183.94 15.86 40.30
N LYS A 8 183.53 15.77 41.58
CA LYS A 8 182.16 16.02 42.07
C LYS A 8 181.55 17.33 41.56
N ALA A 9 182.33 18.41 41.50
CA ALA A 9 181.87 19.72 41.04
C ALA A 9 181.42 19.73 39.56
N ILE A 10 182.07 18.94 38.70
CA ILE A 10 181.71 18.87 37.28
C ILE A 10 180.39 18.09 37.12
N VAL A 11 180.22 17.00 37.89
CA VAL A 11 178.98 16.22 37.94
C VAL A 11 177.81 17.07 38.46
N GLN A 12 178.06 17.92 39.46
CA GLN A 12 177.05 18.84 39.99
C GLN A 12 176.60 19.87 38.95
N LYS A 13 177.54 20.49 38.23
CA LYS A 13 177.23 21.47 37.19
C LYS A 13 176.45 20.86 36.03
N ALA A 14 176.76 19.61 35.66
CA ALA A 14 176.00 18.86 34.67
C ALA A 14 174.57 18.54 35.14
N ARG A 15 174.40 18.13 36.41
CA ARG A 15 173.06 17.94 37.03
C ARG A 15 172.24 19.24 37.02
N GLU A 16 172.85 20.37 37.40
CA GLU A 16 172.18 21.68 37.44
C GLU A 16 171.79 22.16 36.03
N SER A 17 172.63 21.91 35.01
CA SER A 17 172.29 22.20 33.60
C SER A 17 171.05 21.43 33.14
N LEU A 18 170.96 20.14 33.46
CA LEU A 18 169.82 19.29 33.10
C LEU A 18 168.54 19.72 33.84
N LEU A 19 168.64 20.03 35.13
CA LEU A 19 167.53 20.55 35.92
C LEU A 19 167.04 21.91 35.41
N ALA A 20 167.95 22.80 35.00
CA ALA A 20 167.59 24.09 34.40
C ALA A 20 166.88 23.93 33.05
N ARG A 21 167.14 22.83 32.32
CA ARG A 21 166.41 22.45 31.11
C ARG A 21 165.11 21.67 31.39
N GLY A 22 164.79 21.40 32.65
CA GLY A 22 163.57 20.67 33.06
C GLY A 22 163.63 19.16 32.84
N GLU A 23 164.80 18.60 32.55
CA GLU A 23 165.00 17.15 32.34
C GLU A 23 165.46 16.47 33.63
N ASN A 24 164.95 15.26 33.89
CA ASN A 24 165.31 14.51 35.10
C ASN A 24 166.77 14.01 35.02
N PRO A 25 167.63 14.36 36.00
CA PRO A 25 169.06 14.05 35.95
C PRO A 25 169.32 12.57 36.25
N SER A 26 169.16 11.71 35.25
CA SER A 26 169.57 10.29 35.34
C SER A 26 171.07 10.15 35.10
N ILE A 27 171.66 9.04 35.55
CA ILE A 27 173.11 8.76 35.42
C ILE A 27 173.56 8.89 33.96
N ASP A 28 172.74 8.42 33.02
CA ASP A 28 173.06 8.43 31.60
C ASP A 28 172.92 9.82 30.99
N ALA A 29 171.91 10.59 31.39
CA ALA A 29 171.74 11.98 30.98
C ALA A 29 172.92 12.86 31.44
N VAL A 30 173.33 12.72 32.71
CA VAL A 30 174.48 13.43 33.27
C VAL A 30 175.77 13.03 32.56
N ARG A 31 175.93 11.74 32.21
CA ARG A 31 177.10 11.26 31.47
C ARG A 31 177.16 11.82 30.04
N ILE A 32 176.03 11.94 29.36
CA ILE A 32 175.96 12.55 28.02
C ILE A 32 176.35 14.03 28.09
N GLU A 33 175.83 14.77 29.07
CA GLU A 33 176.16 16.20 29.26
C GLU A 33 177.65 16.41 29.64
N LEU A 34 178.27 15.41 30.29
CA LEU A 34 179.72 15.34 30.54
C LEU A 34 180.55 14.87 29.33
N GLY A 35 179.95 14.77 28.14
CA GLY A 35 180.63 14.37 26.91
C GLY A 35 180.99 12.88 26.85
N ASN A 36 180.14 12.02 27.44
CA ASN A 36 180.35 10.57 27.58
C ASN A 36 181.60 10.14 28.37
N THR A 37 182.19 11.08 29.12
CA THR A 37 183.36 10.81 29.95
C THR A 37 182.94 10.38 31.36
N GLY A 38 183.65 9.40 31.93
CA GLY A 38 183.40 8.87 33.28
C GLY A 38 182.70 7.53 33.32
N SER A 39 183.04 6.71 34.32
CA SER A 39 182.32 5.46 34.57
C SER A 39 180.97 5.77 35.22
N LYS A 40 179.91 5.05 34.82
CA LYS A 40 178.57 5.18 35.41
C LYS A 40 178.60 5.04 36.93
N THR A 41 179.49 4.20 37.47
CA THR A 41 179.64 3.97 38.91
C THR A 41 180.19 5.18 39.66
N THR A 42 181.17 5.90 39.10
CA THR A 42 181.72 7.11 39.73
C THR A 42 180.74 8.28 39.64
N ILE A 43 180.02 8.42 38.52
CA ILE A 43 178.96 9.44 38.35
C ILE A 43 177.80 9.16 39.31
N HIS A 44 177.36 7.90 39.45
CA HIS A 44 176.32 7.52 40.41
C HIS A 44 176.75 7.78 41.85
N ARG A 45 178.00 7.47 42.22
CA ARG A 45 178.52 7.77 43.56
C ARG A 45 178.46 9.27 43.85
N TYR A 46 178.94 10.11 42.93
CA TYR A 46 178.89 11.56 43.12
C TYR A 46 177.47 12.14 43.05
N LEU A 47 176.57 11.61 42.21
CA LEU A 47 175.15 12.00 42.19
C LEU A 47 174.48 11.71 43.54
N LYS A 48 174.71 10.51 44.09
CA LYS A 48 174.17 10.14 45.40
C LYS A 48 174.76 10.99 46.52
N GLU A 49 176.07 11.24 46.50
CA GLU A 49 176.71 12.15 47.46
C GLU A 49 176.30 13.63 47.29
N ILE A 50 175.64 14.02 46.19
CA ILE A 50 175.06 15.36 46.00
C ILE A 50 173.59 15.35 46.43
N GLU A 51 172.83 14.29 46.14
CA GLU A 51 171.44 14.12 46.60
C GLU A 51 171.35 14.00 48.13
N ASP A 52 172.28 13.28 48.76
CA ASP A 52 172.37 13.16 50.22
C ASP A 52 172.76 14.50 50.90
N PHE A 53 173.19 15.52 50.14
CA PHE A 53 173.63 16.83 50.63
C PHE A 53 172.80 18.00 50.07
N ASP A 54 171.60 17.76 49.52
CA ASP A 54 170.68 18.77 48.97
C ASP A 54 169.78 19.36 50.10
N PRO A 55 169.98 20.61 50.56
CA PRO A 55 169.24 21.21 51.66
C PRO A 55 168.01 21.97 51.14
N ARG A 56 167.16 21.32 50.37
CA ARG A 56 165.86 21.87 49.95
C ARG A 56 164.74 21.30 50.81
N PRO A 57 164.07 22.11 51.65
CA PRO A 57 162.91 21.67 52.39
C PRO A 57 161.73 21.41 51.44
N ARG A 58 161.06 20.26 51.59
CA ARG A 58 159.75 20.03 50.97
C ARG A 58 158.73 20.98 51.61
N ALA A 59 158.40 22.08 50.94
CA ALA A 59 157.39 23.04 51.39
C ALA A 59 156.04 22.79 50.67
N SER A 60 155.03 22.42 51.48
CA SER A 60 153.58 22.69 51.36
C SER A 60 152.98 22.99 49.97
N ARG A 61 152.54 21.96 49.24
CA ARG A 61 151.70 22.06 48.03
C ARG A 61 150.21 21.77 48.28
N GLU A 62 149.84 21.36 49.49
CA GLU A 62 148.47 21.01 49.88
C GLU A 62 147.59 22.24 50.20
N ARG A 63 148.18 23.36 50.68
CA ARG A 63 147.37 24.53 51.10
C ARG A 63 146.74 25.34 49.95
N LEU A 64 147.42 25.47 48.81
CA LEU A 64 146.90 26.23 47.65
C LEU A 64 145.85 25.46 46.84
N SER A 65 145.88 24.12 46.85
CA SER A 65 144.81 23.30 46.27
C SER A 65 143.55 23.37 47.09
N ASP A 66 143.67 23.42 48.42
CA ASP A 66 142.52 23.45 49.33
C ASP A 66 141.77 24.79 49.22
N GLU A 67 142.48 25.92 49.17
CA GLU A 67 141.89 27.27 49.02
C GLU A 67 141.15 27.47 47.68
N LEU A 68 141.70 26.99 46.57
CA LEU A 68 141.02 27.03 45.26
C LEU A 68 139.85 26.04 45.19
N THR A 69 139.97 24.87 45.84
CA THR A 69 138.88 23.89 45.92
C THR A 69 137.72 24.45 46.74
N GLU A 70 137.98 25.18 47.83
CA GLU A 70 136.96 25.82 48.66
C GLU A 70 136.23 26.94 47.89
N LEU A 71 136.94 27.75 47.11
CA LEU A 71 136.33 28.84 46.32
C LEU A 71 135.51 28.33 45.13
N VAL A 72 135.97 27.26 44.46
CA VAL A 72 135.20 26.57 43.42
C VAL A 72 134.01 25.82 44.03
N ALA A 73 134.15 25.23 45.21
CA ALA A 73 133.04 24.60 45.93
C ALA A 73 131.98 25.62 46.31
N GLY A 74 132.35 26.80 46.82
CA GLY A 74 131.40 27.89 47.11
C GLY A 74 130.74 28.47 45.85
N LEU A 75 131.46 28.54 44.72
CA LEU A 75 130.88 28.96 43.44
C LEU A 75 129.89 27.91 42.89
N LEU A 76 130.23 26.62 43.03
CA LEU A 76 129.34 25.52 42.69
C LEU A 76 128.11 25.52 43.58
N GLU A 77 128.27 25.71 44.90
CA GLU A 77 127.17 25.79 45.87
C GLU A 77 126.22 26.93 45.52
N ARG A 78 126.76 28.14 45.27
CA ARG A 78 125.97 29.29 44.84
C ARG A 78 125.30 29.11 43.47
N MET A 79 125.99 28.47 42.51
CA MET A 79 125.40 28.14 41.20
C MET A 79 124.28 27.09 41.34
N THR A 80 124.44 26.11 42.24
CA THR A 80 123.39 25.13 42.53
C THR A 80 122.22 25.72 43.28
N GLU A 81 122.45 26.69 44.16
CA GLU A 81 121.40 27.46 44.83
C GLU A 81 120.64 28.34 43.81
N GLU A 82 121.32 29.19 43.05
CA GLU A 82 120.69 30.07 42.06
C GLU A 82 119.99 29.26 40.94
N GLY A 83 120.60 28.15 40.50
CA GLY A 83 119.97 27.22 39.55
C GLY A 83 118.77 26.47 40.16
N GLY A 84 118.85 26.12 41.43
CA GLY A 84 117.76 25.51 42.20
C GLY A 84 116.58 26.48 42.39
N GLU A 85 116.86 27.76 42.69
CA GLU A 85 115.86 28.81 42.81
C GLU A 85 115.16 29.11 41.48
N ALA A 86 115.92 29.22 40.38
CA ALA A 86 115.36 29.43 39.05
C ALA A 86 114.50 28.23 38.60
N LEU A 87 114.94 27.00 38.90
CA LEU A 87 114.17 25.78 38.63
C LEU A 87 112.89 25.75 39.47
N ALA A 88 112.98 26.05 40.76
CA ALA A 88 111.83 26.10 41.66
C ALA A 88 110.81 27.17 41.22
N TYR A 89 111.27 28.33 40.79
CA TYR A 89 110.41 29.38 40.22
C TYR A 89 109.70 28.93 38.94
N ALA A 90 110.44 28.30 38.00
CA ALA A 90 109.88 27.78 36.76
C ALA A 90 108.87 26.64 37.01
N GLN A 91 109.17 25.75 37.96
CA GLN A 91 108.26 24.69 38.40
C GLN A 91 106.99 25.28 39.02
N ALA A 92 107.10 26.24 39.94
CA ALA A 92 105.95 26.90 40.54
C ALA A 92 105.05 27.59 39.50
N ARG A 93 105.65 28.28 38.51
CA ARG A 93 104.91 28.89 37.39
C ARG A 93 104.23 27.85 36.51
N PHE A 94 104.89 26.74 36.22
CA PHE A 94 104.30 25.66 35.45
C PHE A 94 103.15 24.99 36.20
N ASP A 95 103.31 24.74 37.49
CA ASP A 95 102.27 24.15 38.35
C ASP A 95 101.06 25.09 38.47
N GLU A 96 101.28 26.40 38.57
CA GLU A 96 100.23 27.43 38.53
C GLU A 96 99.46 27.38 37.20
N GLN A 97 100.15 27.43 36.06
CA GLN A 97 99.53 27.34 34.73
C GLN A 97 98.80 26.02 34.51
N ARG A 98 99.37 24.91 34.97
CA ARG A 98 98.76 23.59 34.90
C ARG A 98 97.48 23.55 35.75
N SER A 99 97.51 24.10 36.96
CA SER A 99 96.33 24.19 37.81
C SER A 99 95.23 25.04 37.18
N GLU A 100 95.56 26.19 36.57
CA GLU A 100 94.58 27.01 35.85
C GLU A 100 93.96 26.27 34.65
N LEU A 101 94.76 25.52 33.91
CA LEU A 101 94.27 24.73 32.76
C LEU A 101 93.41 23.56 33.22
N GLU A 102 93.81 22.85 34.28
CA GLU A 102 93.02 21.77 34.89
C GLU A 102 91.67 22.32 35.40
N GLN A 103 91.65 23.47 36.07
CA GLN A 103 90.39 24.13 36.49
C GLN A 103 89.49 24.51 35.30
N LYS A 104 90.07 25.02 34.20
CA LYS A 104 89.30 25.32 32.98
C LYS A 104 88.76 24.05 32.33
N LEU A 105 89.54 22.98 32.28
CA LEU A 105 89.11 21.68 31.76
C LEU A 105 87.96 21.11 32.59
N ASP A 106 88.08 21.15 33.92
CA ASP A 106 87.05 20.71 34.84
C ASP A 106 85.77 21.53 34.67
N GLY A 107 85.88 22.86 34.56
CA GLY A 107 84.76 23.76 34.29
C GLY A 107 84.04 23.44 32.97
N LEU A 108 84.79 23.33 31.88
CA LEU A 108 84.23 22.98 30.56
C LEU A 108 83.62 21.56 30.55
N SER A 109 84.21 20.61 31.28
CA SER A 109 83.67 19.25 31.40
C SER A 109 82.34 19.23 32.16
N ALA A 110 82.22 20.06 33.20
CA ALA A 110 80.98 20.22 33.97
C ALA A 110 79.88 20.89 33.14
N GLU A 111 80.22 21.93 32.37
CA GLU A 111 79.31 22.57 31.42
C GLU A 111 78.82 21.61 30.35
N LEU A 112 79.73 20.84 29.71
CA LEU A 112 79.37 19.82 28.73
C LEU A 112 78.44 18.75 29.32
N ALA A 113 78.73 18.28 30.54
CA ALA A 113 77.88 17.33 31.23
C ALA A 113 76.48 17.91 31.54
N SER A 114 76.40 19.21 31.87
CA SER A 114 75.13 19.90 32.10
C SER A 114 74.31 20.03 30.82
N LEU A 115 74.92 20.49 29.71
CA LEU A 115 74.27 20.58 28.41
C LEU A 115 73.81 19.21 27.90
N GLN A 116 74.60 18.16 28.10
CA GLN A 116 74.20 16.80 27.73
C GLN A 116 72.95 16.36 28.49
N ARG A 117 72.86 16.61 29.80
CA ARG A 117 71.65 16.32 30.59
C ARG A 117 70.44 17.11 30.10
N GLU A 118 70.62 18.40 29.76
CA GLU A 118 69.55 19.23 29.23
C GLU A 118 69.05 18.73 27.87
N VAL A 119 69.97 18.38 26.96
CA VAL A 119 69.63 17.81 25.66
C VAL A 119 68.90 16.48 25.81
N ASP A 120 69.35 15.60 26.71
CA ASP A 120 68.68 14.32 26.94
C ASP A 120 67.29 14.51 27.57
N SER A 121 67.14 15.47 28.48
CA SER A 121 65.83 15.86 29.03
C SER A 121 64.88 16.39 27.95
N GLN A 122 65.36 17.29 27.08
CA GLN A 122 64.57 17.85 25.99
C GLN A 122 64.18 16.78 24.95
N LYS A 123 65.10 15.88 24.60
CA LYS A 123 64.80 14.72 23.74
C LYS A 123 63.73 13.82 24.34
N GLY A 124 63.80 13.57 25.65
CA GLY A 124 62.78 12.82 26.38
C GLY A 124 61.40 13.50 26.32
N ALA A 125 61.34 14.81 26.58
CA ALA A 125 60.11 15.58 26.49
C ALA A 125 59.52 15.60 25.07
N LEU A 126 60.37 15.76 24.04
CA LEU A 126 59.95 15.75 22.64
C LEU A 126 59.41 14.39 22.21
N ALA A 127 60.01 13.30 22.69
CA ALA A 127 59.53 11.94 22.44
C ALA A 127 58.15 11.71 23.06
N LEU A 128 57.96 12.12 24.32
CA LEU A 128 56.65 12.02 25.00
C LEU A 128 55.57 12.82 24.25
N GLN A 129 55.89 14.04 23.82
CA GLN A 129 54.94 14.86 23.07
C GLN A 129 54.61 14.27 21.68
N ALA A 130 55.58 13.62 21.04
CA ALA A 130 55.36 12.92 19.77
C ALA A 130 54.41 11.73 19.95
N ASP A 131 54.59 10.94 21.03
CA ASP A 131 53.72 9.83 21.37
C ASP A 131 52.28 10.31 21.68
N GLU A 132 52.13 11.38 22.48
CA GLU A 132 50.84 11.99 22.77
C GLU A 132 50.14 12.49 21.50
N LEU A 133 50.88 13.16 20.61
CA LEU A 133 50.35 13.64 19.33
C LEU A 133 49.87 12.46 18.47
N GLN A 134 50.62 11.36 18.41
CA GLN A 134 50.25 10.17 17.67
C GLN A 134 48.96 9.55 18.22
N ILE A 135 48.81 9.48 19.55
CA ILE A 135 47.58 9.00 20.21
C ILE A 135 46.40 9.93 19.87
N CYS A 136 46.58 11.25 19.96
CA CYS A 136 45.54 12.21 19.61
C CYS A 136 45.12 12.11 18.14
N GLN A 137 46.07 11.95 17.22
CA GLN A 137 45.78 11.76 15.79
C GLN A 137 45.02 10.45 15.54
N ALA A 138 45.42 9.35 16.19
CA ALA A 138 44.71 8.08 16.08
C ALA A 138 43.28 8.17 16.63
N SER A 139 43.09 8.83 17.78
CA SER A 139 41.78 9.09 18.37
C SER A 139 40.90 9.95 17.46
N LEU A 140 41.45 11.04 16.92
CA LEU A 140 40.75 11.91 15.97
C LEU A 140 40.32 11.13 14.71
N GLN A 141 41.21 10.31 14.17
CA GLN A 141 40.90 9.48 12.99
C GLN A 141 39.78 8.46 13.28
N ALA A 142 39.78 7.87 14.48
CA ALA A 142 38.72 6.97 14.92
C ALA A 142 37.37 7.70 15.03
N GLU A 143 37.35 8.90 15.62
CA GLU A 143 36.14 9.71 15.74
C GLU A 143 35.64 10.24 14.38
N LEU A 144 36.52 10.64 13.47
CA LEU A 144 36.15 11.01 12.10
C LEU A 144 35.48 9.84 11.36
N THR A 145 36.07 8.64 11.49
CA THR A 145 35.50 7.43 10.89
C THR A 145 34.14 7.09 11.51
N ARG A 146 34.01 7.24 12.84
CA ARG A 146 32.76 7.03 13.55
C ARG A 146 31.69 8.03 13.11
N ASN A 147 32.04 9.30 12.98
CA ASN A 147 31.13 10.35 12.55
C ASN A 147 30.66 10.15 11.11
N ALA A 148 31.56 9.75 10.21
CA ALA A 148 31.20 9.39 8.83
C ALA A 148 30.21 8.22 8.79
N ARG A 149 30.45 7.16 9.58
CA ARG A 149 29.52 6.01 9.70
C ARG A 149 28.17 6.41 10.27
N LEU A 150 28.14 7.26 11.31
CA LEU A 150 26.88 7.75 11.88
C LEU A 150 26.11 8.59 10.87
N SER A 151 26.78 9.49 10.15
CA SER A 151 26.16 10.32 9.12
C SER A 151 25.59 9.47 7.98
N GLN A 152 26.31 8.43 7.55
CA GLN A 152 25.79 7.46 6.59
C GLN A 152 24.54 6.74 7.12
N ASN A 153 24.60 6.20 8.35
CA ASN A 153 23.46 5.52 8.95
C ASN A 153 22.24 6.44 9.10
N CYS A 154 22.44 7.73 9.42
CA CYS A 154 21.37 8.72 9.45
C CYS A 154 20.75 8.90 8.06
N GLY A 155 21.55 9.05 7.01
CA GLY A 155 21.05 9.13 5.63
C GLY A 155 20.30 7.87 5.19
N ASP A 156 20.82 6.68 5.51
CA ASP A 156 20.17 5.40 5.21
C ASP A 156 18.81 5.27 5.95
N LEU A 157 18.74 5.72 7.20
CA LEU A 157 17.50 5.75 7.98
C LEU A 157 16.50 6.77 7.42
N GLU A 158 16.95 7.95 6.99
CA GLU A 158 16.11 8.96 6.34
C GLU A 158 15.49 8.43 5.05
N ILE A 159 16.28 7.78 4.19
CA ILE A 159 15.77 7.12 2.98
C ILE A 159 14.73 6.06 3.34
N ARG A 160 15.02 5.21 4.33
CA ARG A 160 14.10 4.15 4.76
C ARG A 160 12.79 4.72 5.33
N VAL A 161 12.84 5.84 6.04
CA VAL A 161 11.64 6.54 6.53
C VAL A 161 10.83 7.08 5.35
N GLN A 162 11.47 7.74 4.38
CA GLN A 162 10.79 8.24 3.17
C GLN A 162 10.10 7.13 2.38
N GLU A 163 10.79 6.00 2.17
CA GLU A 163 10.20 4.82 1.51
C GLU A 163 8.97 4.30 2.27
N LYS A 164 9.01 4.30 3.62
CA LYS A 164 7.88 3.88 4.45
C LYS A 164 6.72 4.87 4.38
N ASP A 165 6.99 6.16 4.36
CA ASP A 165 5.97 7.20 4.21
C ASP A 165 5.31 7.15 2.82
N GLU A 166 6.05 6.83 1.77
CA GLU A 166 5.50 6.55 0.44
C GLU A 166 4.63 5.28 0.42
N GLN A 167 5.08 4.21 1.07
CA GLN A 167 4.29 2.98 1.21
C GLN A 167 2.99 3.23 1.98
N ILE A 168 3.04 4.00 3.07
CA ILE A 168 1.86 4.38 3.86
C ILE A 168 0.90 5.20 3.00
N ARG A 169 1.38 6.24 2.31
CA ARG A 169 0.55 7.04 1.39
C ARG A 169 -0.11 6.19 0.31
N SER A 170 0.64 5.26 -0.30
CA SER A 170 0.07 4.34 -1.30
C SER A 170 -1.02 3.43 -0.71
N LEU A 171 -0.86 2.97 0.52
CA LEU A 171 -1.88 2.16 1.20
C LEU A 171 -3.11 2.99 1.57
N GLU A 172 -2.92 4.20 2.08
CA GLU A 172 -4.01 5.14 2.39
C GLU A 172 -4.82 5.49 1.16
N GLU A 173 -4.16 5.77 0.03
CA GLU A 173 -4.83 5.97 -1.26
C GLU A 173 -5.65 4.73 -1.65
N LYS A 174 -5.09 3.53 -1.59
CA LYS A 174 -5.84 2.29 -1.91
C LYS A 174 -7.05 2.10 -0.98
N HIS A 175 -6.91 2.45 0.30
CA HIS A 175 -8.01 2.41 1.27
C HIS A 175 -9.10 3.44 0.95
N LEU A 176 -8.71 4.67 0.57
CA LEU A 176 -9.63 5.70 0.13
C LEU A 176 -10.42 5.25 -1.10
N HIS A 177 -9.74 4.77 -2.15
CA HIS A 177 -10.40 4.26 -3.36
C HIS A 177 -11.34 3.09 -3.07
N SER A 178 -10.94 2.17 -2.17
CA SER A 178 -11.80 1.05 -1.75
C SER A 178 -13.05 1.54 -1.02
N ARG A 179 -12.91 2.57 -0.18
CA ARG A 179 -14.03 3.19 0.52
C ARG A 179 -14.97 3.92 -0.45
N GLU A 180 -14.44 4.72 -1.36
CA GLU A 180 -15.21 5.40 -2.40
C GLU A 180 -15.97 4.40 -3.28
N ALA A 181 -15.32 3.31 -3.70
CA ALA A 181 -15.97 2.24 -4.46
C ALA A 181 -17.14 1.59 -3.68
N LEU A 182 -16.98 1.37 -2.36
CA LEU A 182 -18.07 0.88 -1.52
C LEU A 182 -19.20 1.89 -1.34
N GLU A 183 -18.88 3.18 -1.23
CA GLU A 183 -19.87 4.26 -1.17
C GLU A 183 -20.66 4.35 -2.49
N HIS A 184 -19.97 4.29 -3.63
CA HIS A 184 -20.61 4.19 -4.94
C HIS A 184 -21.51 2.96 -5.07
N TYR A 185 -21.04 1.78 -4.64
CA TYR A 185 -21.85 0.57 -4.66
C TYR A 185 -23.09 0.69 -3.77
N ARG A 186 -22.94 1.23 -2.54
CA ARG A 186 -24.07 1.45 -1.63
C ARG A 186 -25.09 2.42 -2.23
N ASN A 187 -24.63 3.51 -2.83
CA ASN A 187 -25.49 4.49 -3.49
C ASN A 187 -26.21 3.89 -4.70
N ALA A 188 -25.50 3.11 -5.53
CA ALA A 188 -26.09 2.43 -6.68
C ALA A 188 -27.17 1.41 -6.27
N VAL A 189 -26.91 0.61 -5.22
CA VAL A 189 -27.91 -0.33 -4.68
C VAL A 189 -29.11 0.40 -4.09
N LYS A 190 -28.88 1.51 -3.39
CA LYS A 190 -29.97 2.35 -2.87
C LYS A 190 -30.82 2.90 -4.02
N GLU A 191 -30.20 3.49 -5.03
CA GLU A 191 -30.88 4.04 -6.19
C GLU A 191 -31.66 2.97 -6.97
N GLN A 192 -31.10 1.77 -7.12
CA GLN A 192 -31.80 0.63 -7.71
C GLN A 192 -33.06 0.28 -6.91
N ARG A 193 -32.96 0.17 -5.58
CA ARG A 193 -34.11 -0.13 -4.72
C ARG A 193 -35.16 0.97 -4.77
N ASP A 194 -34.75 2.24 -4.79
CA ASP A 194 -35.66 3.38 -4.87
C ASP A 194 -36.40 3.38 -6.23
N GLN A 195 -35.72 3.04 -7.33
CA GLN A 195 -36.35 2.89 -8.65
C GLN A 195 -37.31 1.70 -8.69
N GLU A 196 -36.95 0.54 -8.13
CA GLU A 196 -37.82 -0.62 -8.02
C GLU A 196 -39.08 -0.29 -7.19
N GLN A 197 -38.91 0.40 -6.06
CA GLN A 197 -40.00 0.85 -5.21
C GLN A 197 -40.95 1.78 -5.97
N GLN A 198 -40.43 2.78 -6.69
CA GLN A 198 -41.25 3.68 -7.51
C GLN A 198 -42.02 2.94 -8.61
N ARG A 199 -41.38 1.96 -9.27
CA ARG A 199 -42.06 1.11 -10.28
C ARG A 199 -43.18 0.29 -9.66
N HIS A 200 -42.93 -0.33 -8.50
CA HIS A 200 -43.93 -1.11 -7.78
C HIS A 200 -45.09 -0.22 -7.31
N GLU A 201 -44.82 0.96 -6.75
CA GLU A 201 -45.86 1.93 -6.38
C GLU A 201 -46.71 2.34 -7.58
N GLY A 202 -46.09 2.58 -8.75
CA GLY A 202 -46.80 2.84 -10.00
C GLY A 202 -47.71 1.68 -10.43
N GLN A 203 -47.23 0.43 -10.35
CA GLN A 203 -48.04 -0.76 -10.66
C GLN A 203 -49.22 -0.93 -9.69
N VAL A 204 -48.99 -0.73 -8.39
CA VAL A 204 -50.06 -0.79 -7.38
C VAL A 204 -51.12 0.28 -7.65
N GLN A 205 -50.71 1.52 -7.95
CA GLN A 205 -51.64 2.58 -8.30
C GLN A 205 -52.44 2.25 -9.56
N GLN A 206 -51.80 1.71 -10.60
CA GLN A 206 -52.48 1.28 -11.82
C GLN A 206 -53.54 0.21 -11.52
N VAL A 207 -53.19 -0.85 -10.78
CA VAL A 207 -54.14 -1.90 -10.41
C VAL A 207 -55.28 -1.35 -9.54
N GLN A 208 -55.01 -0.40 -8.64
CA GLN A 208 -56.06 0.27 -7.85
C GLN A 208 -57.00 1.12 -8.72
N VAL A 209 -56.51 1.72 -9.80
CA VAL A 209 -57.35 2.44 -10.77
C VAL A 209 -58.20 1.46 -11.56
N GLU A 210 -57.62 0.38 -12.08
CA GLU A 210 -58.33 -0.67 -12.82
C GLU A 210 -59.40 -1.34 -11.95
N LEU A 211 -59.09 -1.65 -10.68
CA LEU A 211 -60.05 -2.19 -9.73
C LEU A 211 -61.24 -1.24 -9.51
N ARG A 212 -60.99 0.06 -9.36
CA ARG A 212 -62.05 1.07 -9.25
C ARG A 212 -62.91 1.15 -10.52
N GLN A 213 -62.29 1.10 -11.70
CA GLN A 213 -63.00 1.09 -12.99
C GLN A 213 -63.87 -0.18 -13.16
N LEU A 214 -63.35 -1.35 -12.78
CA LEU A 214 -64.09 -2.60 -12.82
C LEU A 214 -65.25 -2.60 -11.83
N GLN A 215 -65.06 -2.07 -10.61
CA GLN A 215 -66.13 -1.90 -9.63
C GLN A 215 -67.24 -0.97 -10.14
N GLN A 216 -66.88 0.16 -10.75
CA GLN A 216 -67.85 1.08 -11.37
C GLN A 216 -68.61 0.38 -12.51
N THR A 217 -67.92 -0.35 -13.37
CA THR A 217 -68.53 -1.10 -14.48
C THR A 217 -69.47 -2.18 -13.95
N LEU A 218 -69.07 -2.90 -12.90
CA LEU A 218 -69.90 -3.92 -12.24
C LEU A 218 -71.17 -3.30 -11.66
N MET A 219 -71.07 -2.14 -11.00
CA MET A 219 -72.23 -1.42 -10.47
C MET A 219 -73.22 -1.03 -11.58
N LEU A 220 -72.72 -0.50 -12.71
CA LEU A 220 -73.56 -0.20 -13.87
C LEU A 220 -74.23 -1.46 -14.44
N LYS A 221 -73.51 -2.59 -14.52
CA LYS A 221 -74.07 -3.87 -14.99
C LYS A 221 -75.11 -4.44 -14.02
N GLN A 222 -74.92 -4.27 -12.71
CA GLN A 222 -75.92 -4.63 -11.71
C GLN A 222 -77.18 -3.76 -11.83
N ASP A 223 -77.03 -2.46 -12.07
CA ASP A 223 -78.16 -1.55 -12.32
C ASP A 223 -78.91 -1.92 -13.61
N GLU A 224 -78.20 -2.29 -14.68
CA GLU A 224 -78.81 -2.81 -15.92
C GLU A 224 -79.57 -4.12 -15.68
N LEU A 225 -78.95 -5.08 -14.98
CA LEU A 225 -79.58 -6.36 -14.63
C LEU A 225 -80.85 -6.18 -13.77
N THR A 226 -80.82 -5.28 -12.79
CA THR A 226 -82.00 -5.00 -11.96
C THR A 226 -83.11 -4.33 -12.77
N ARG A 227 -82.80 -3.43 -13.70
CA ARG A 227 -83.78 -2.86 -14.65
C ARG A 227 -84.41 -3.94 -15.53
N LEU A 228 -83.58 -4.78 -16.17
CA LEU A 228 -84.06 -5.88 -17.01
C LEU A 228 -84.92 -6.88 -16.23
N ASN A 229 -84.58 -7.19 -14.97
CA ASN A 229 -85.39 -8.05 -14.12
C ASN A 229 -86.76 -7.43 -13.83
N ARG A 230 -86.84 -6.12 -13.55
CA ARG A 230 -88.12 -5.42 -13.38
C ARG A 230 -88.95 -5.40 -14.66
N ASP A 231 -88.32 -5.18 -15.81
CA ASP A 231 -89.00 -5.22 -17.10
C ASP A 231 -89.50 -6.63 -17.42
N ASN A 232 -88.72 -7.68 -17.11
CA ASN A 232 -89.16 -9.07 -17.23
C ASN A 232 -90.33 -9.39 -16.31
N GLU A 233 -90.31 -8.97 -15.05
CA GLU A 233 -91.44 -9.12 -14.11
C GLU A 233 -92.70 -8.42 -14.64
N ARG A 234 -92.55 -7.21 -15.19
CA ARG A 234 -93.63 -6.46 -15.81
C ARG A 234 -94.19 -7.20 -17.03
N LEU A 235 -93.36 -7.62 -17.97
CA LEU A 235 -93.78 -8.38 -19.15
C LEU A 235 -94.45 -9.71 -18.77
N LEU A 236 -93.96 -10.42 -17.74
CA LEU A 236 -94.61 -11.61 -17.21
C LEU A 236 -95.99 -11.31 -16.64
N SER A 237 -96.15 -10.18 -15.95
CA SER A 237 -97.46 -9.75 -15.43
C SER A 237 -98.44 -9.39 -16.55
N GLU A 238 -97.97 -8.67 -17.57
CA GLU A 238 -98.74 -8.32 -18.78
C GLU A 238 -99.12 -9.60 -19.54
N ALA A 239 -98.20 -10.54 -19.73
CA ALA A 239 -98.46 -11.84 -20.36
C ALA A 239 -99.50 -12.67 -19.58
N ARG A 240 -99.44 -12.69 -18.25
CA ARG A 240 -100.46 -13.34 -17.41
C ARG A 240 -101.83 -12.66 -17.53
N GLN A 241 -101.86 -11.34 -17.59
CA GLN A 241 -103.09 -10.59 -17.79
C GLN A 241 -103.69 -10.86 -19.18
N GLN A 242 -102.86 -10.87 -20.22
CA GLN A 242 -103.29 -11.21 -21.59
C GLN A 242 -103.77 -12.65 -21.68
N ALA A 243 -103.09 -13.61 -21.04
CA ALA A 243 -103.54 -15.00 -20.97
C ALA A 243 -104.91 -15.12 -20.28
N LYS A 244 -105.13 -14.39 -19.19
CA LYS A 244 -106.44 -14.35 -18.51
C LYS A 244 -107.51 -13.71 -19.40
N ALA A 245 -107.20 -12.61 -20.08
CA ALA A 245 -108.11 -11.97 -21.02
C ALA A 245 -108.46 -12.92 -22.17
N ALA A 246 -107.47 -13.61 -22.74
CA ALA A 246 -107.65 -14.61 -23.79
C ALA A 246 -108.57 -15.75 -23.31
N ALA A 247 -108.34 -16.30 -22.12
CA ALA A 247 -109.21 -17.32 -21.53
C ALA A 247 -110.66 -16.81 -21.34
N THR A 248 -110.86 -15.57 -20.87
CA THR A 248 -112.21 -15.00 -20.77
C THR A 248 -112.88 -14.79 -22.13
N HIS A 249 -112.11 -14.41 -23.16
CA HIS A 249 -112.61 -14.30 -24.53
C HIS A 249 -112.94 -15.67 -25.11
N GLU A 250 -112.14 -16.70 -24.82
CA GLU A 250 -112.39 -18.09 -25.22
C GLU A 250 -113.66 -18.64 -24.54
N ASP A 251 -113.83 -18.43 -23.24
CA ASP A 251 -115.06 -18.78 -22.52
C ASP A 251 -116.29 -18.05 -23.09
N ALA A 252 -116.17 -16.75 -23.38
CA ALA A 252 -117.24 -15.99 -24.01
C ALA A 252 -117.56 -16.51 -25.43
N ALA A 253 -116.54 -16.86 -26.21
CA ALA A 253 -116.70 -17.44 -27.54
C ALA A 253 -117.38 -18.83 -27.48
N LEU A 254 -116.99 -19.67 -26.51
CA LEU A 254 -117.65 -20.96 -26.25
C LEU A 254 -119.11 -20.76 -25.82
N ARG A 255 -119.39 -19.78 -24.96
CA ARG A 255 -120.77 -19.46 -24.53
C ARG A 255 -121.61 -18.99 -25.70
N LEU A 256 -121.12 -18.02 -26.49
CA LEU A 256 -121.79 -17.52 -27.68
C LEU A 256 -121.97 -18.63 -28.73
N SER A 257 -120.99 -19.51 -28.91
CA SER A 257 -121.11 -20.69 -29.78
C SER A 257 -122.22 -21.63 -29.30
N GLY A 258 -122.31 -21.86 -27.99
CA GLY A 258 -123.40 -22.61 -27.35
C GLY A 258 -124.77 -21.94 -27.52
N GLU A 259 -124.86 -20.62 -27.33
CA GLU A 259 -126.07 -19.83 -27.57
C GLU A 259 -126.49 -19.89 -29.05
N ILE A 260 -125.55 -19.76 -29.99
CA ILE A 260 -125.79 -19.93 -31.43
C ILE A 260 -126.27 -21.34 -31.74
N ALA A 261 -125.67 -22.38 -31.15
CA ALA A 261 -126.10 -23.76 -31.33
C ALA A 261 -127.53 -24.00 -30.79
N ALA A 262 -127.84 -23.43 -29.62
CA ALA A 262 -129.19 -23.46 -29.05
C ALA A 262 -130.19 -22.73 -29.94
N MET A 263 -129.85 -21.53 -30.44
CA MET A 263 -130.68 -20.77 -31.38
C MET A 263 -130.86 -21.50 -32.71
N LYS A 264 -129.81 -22.12 -33.27
CA LYS A 264 -129.90 -22.98 -34.46
C LYS A 264 -130.85 -24.15 -34.22
N THR A 265 -130.79 -24.77 -33.04
CA THR A 265 -131.70 -25.87 -32.68
C THR A 265 -133.14 -25.36 -32.51
N ALA A 266 -133.34 -24.18 -31.93
CA ALA A 266 -134.65 -23.55 -31.80
C ALA A 266 -135.23 -23.18 -33.18
N VAL A 267 -134.42 -22.65 -34.08
CA VAL A 267 -134.79 -22.38 -35.48
C VAL A 267 -135.15 -23.68 -36.19
N ALA A 268 -134.34 -24.73 -36.09
CA ALA A 268 -134.66 -26.04 -36.67
C ALA A 268 -135.97 -26.63 -36.12
N LYS A 269 -136.26 -26.45 -34.82
CA LYS A 269 -137.56 -26.83 -34.22
C LYS A 269 -138.71 -25.98 -34.76
N ALA A 270 -138.52 -24.67 -34.91
CA ALA A 270 -139.53 -23.78 -35.48
C ALA A 270 -139.80 -24.07 -36.95
N ASP A 271 -138.76 -24.36 -37.74
CA ASP A 271 -138.87 -24.80 -39.12
C ASP A 271 -139.58 -26.15 -39.22
N GLY A 272 -139.26 -27.12 -38.36
CA GLY A 272 -140.00 -28.39 -38.28
C GLY A 272 -141.48 -28.20 -37.88
N ALA A 273 -141.77 -27.28 -36.95
CA ALA A 273 -143.15 -26.94 -36.60
C ALA A 273 -143.89 -26.24 -37.76
N LYS A 274 -143.20 -25.40 -38.53
CA LYS A 274 -143.73 -24.77 -39.74
C LYS A 274 -144.00 -25.80 -40.83
N GLU A 275 -143.09 -26.74 -41.08
CA GLU A 275 -143.28 -27.84 -42.04
C GLU A 275 -144.50 -28.70 -41.63
N ALA A 276 -144.62 -29.07 -40.35
CA ALA A 276 -145.78 -29.81 -39.85
C ALA A 276 -147.10 -29.03 -40.03
N LEU A 277 -147.11 -27.72 -39.78
CA LEU A 277 -148.28 -26.87 -40.04
C LEU A 277 -148.60 -26.76 -41.54
N GLN A 278 -147.58 -26.70 -42.40
CA GLN A 278 -147.76 -26.73 -43.86
C GLN A 278 -148.32 -28.07 -44.33
N GLU A 279 -147.88 -29.19 -43.74
CA GLU A 279 -148.42 -30.52 -44.00
C GLU A 279 -149.88 -30.64 -43.53
N GLN A 280 -150.21 -30.14 -42.34
CA GLN A 280 -151.61 -30.04 -41.87
C GLN A 280 -152.48 -29.19 -42.79
N LEU A 281 -151.99 -28.04 -43.26
CA LEU A 281 -152.66 -27.23 -44.27
C LEU A 281 -152.81 -27.97 -45.61
N GLY A 282 -151.81 -28.77 -46.00
CA GLY A 282 -151.85 -29.64 -47.17
C GLY A 282 -152.92 -30.73 -47.05
N MET A 283 -152.99 -31.40 -45.89
CA MET A 283 -154.03 -32.39 -45.59
C MET A 283 -155.42 -31.76 -45.56
N SER A 284 -155.60 -30.62 -44.89
CA SER A 284 -156.88 -29.89 -44.87
C SER A 284 -157.30 -29.42 -46.27
N ARG A 285 -156.36 -29.00 -47.12
CA ARG A 285 -156.63 -28.69 -48.53
C ARG A 285 -156.99 -29.93 -49.33
N ALA A 286 -156.33 -31.07 -49.10
CA ALA A 286 -156.64 -32.33 -49.75
C ALA A 286 -158.04 -32.83 -49.32
N GLU A 287 -158.41 -32.70 -48.05
CA GLU A 287 -159.77 -32.96 -47.56
C GLU A 287 -160.79 -32.01 -48.18
N SER A 288 -160.48 -30.71 -48.27
CA SER A 288 -161.35 -29.72 -48.94
C SER A 288 -161.55 -30.07 -50.40
N LYS A 289 -160.49 -30.46 -51.11
CA LYS A 289 -160.53 -30.88 -52.50
C LYS A 289 -161.32 -32.19 -52.68
N ARG A 290 -161.19 -33.13 -51.75
CA ARG A 290 -161.95 -34.39 -51.73
C ARG A 290 -163.44 -34.15 -51.48
N LEU A 291 -163.78 -33.18 -50.62
CA LEU A 291 -165.16 -32.72 -50.42
C LEU A 291 -165.70 -32.03 -51.66
N GLU A 292 -164.92 -31.17 -52.33
CA GLU A 292 -165.29 -30.55 -53.61
C GLU A 292 -165.52 -31.59 -54.72
N GLU A 293 -164.63 -32.59 -54.84
CA GLU A 293 -164.78 -33.69 -55.80
C GLU A 293 -166.01 -34.57 -55.49
N GLY A 294 -166.30 -34.81 -54.20
CA GLY A 294 -167.53 -35.47 -53.78
C GLY A 294 -168.80 -34.65 -54.11
N LEU A 295 -168.72 -33.32 -54.01
CA LEU A 295 -169.81 -32.40 -54.35
C LEU A 295 -170.01 -32.30 -55.87
N ALA A 296 -168.93 -32.37 -56.65
CA ALA A 296 -168.95 -32.47 -58.11
C ALA A 296 -169.56 -33.80 -58.60
N GLN A 297 -169.23 -34.91 -57.93
CA GLN A 297 -169.83 -36.22 -58.25
C GLN A 297 -171.32 -36.26 -57.87
N ALA A 298 -171.71 -35.71 -56.72
CA ALA A 298 -173.12 -35.63 -56.32
C ALA A 298 -173.94 -34.74 -57.27
N SER A 299 -173.38 -33.62 -57.73
CA SER A 299 -174.04 -32.74 -58.71
C SER A 299 -174.14 -33.37 -60.11
N SER A 300 -173.13 -34.13 -60.54
CA SER A 300 -173.19 -34.92 -61.78
C SER A 300 -174.26 -36.02 -61.72
N GLN A 301 -174.37 -36.73 -60.60
CA GLN A 301 -175.42 -37.74 -60.40
C GLN A 301 -176.82 -37.11 -60.35
N LEU A 302 -176.95 -35.92 -59.76
CA LEU A 302 -178.19 -35.15 -59.77
C LEU A 302 -178.58 -34.73 -61.19
N ALA A 303 -177.62 -34.29 -62.01
CA ALA A 303 -177.81 -33.91 -63.41
C ALA A 303 -178.18 -35.10 -64.31
N GLU A 304 -177.57 -36.27 -64.09
CA GLU A 304 -177.96 -37.50 -64.79
C GLU A 304 -179.34 -38.00 -64.37
N ALA A 305 -179.70 -37.90 -63.09
CA ALA A 305 -181.04 -38.23 -62.60
C ALA A 305 -182.11 -37.28 -63.14
N THR A 306 -181.81 -35.98 -63.28
CA THR A 306 -182.73 -35.03 -63.93
C THR A 306 -182.86 -35.30 -65.42
N ARG A 307 -181.75 -35.62 -66.12
CA ARG A 307 -181.79 -35.96 -67.54
C ARG A 307 -182.56 -37.25 -67.83
N LEU A 308 -182.44 -38.28 -66.98
CA LEU A 308 -183.24 -39.51 -67.06
C LEU A 308 -184.73 -39.24 -66.79
N SER A 309 -185.05 -38.37 -65.82
CA SER A 309 -186.42 -37.90 -65.56
C SER A 309 -187.01 -37.17 -66.77
N GLU A 310 -186.24 -36.28 -67.41
CA GLU A 310 -186.65 -35.56 -68.61
C GLU A 310 -186.84 -36.51 -69.81
N GLN A 311 -185.99 -37.53 -69.97
CA GLN A 311 -186.13 -38.55 -71.02
C GLN A 311 -187.37 -39.44 -70.83
N TYR A 312 -187.68 -39.87 -69.61
CA TYR A 312 -188.93 -40.58 -69.33
C TYR A 312 -190.16 -39.69 -69.53
N SER A 313 -190.07 -38.40 -69.21
CA SER A 313 -191.16 -37.44 -69.47
C SER A 313 -191.39 -37.18 -70.97
N ALA A 314 -190.32 -37.19 -71.78
CA ALA A 314 -190.40 -37.02 -73.23
C ALA A 314 -190.99 -38.27 -73.94
N GLU A 315 -190.65 -39.47 -73.47
CA GLU A 315 -191.23 -40.73 -73.97
C GLU A 315 -192.72 -40.89 -73.61
N LEU A 316 -193.13 -40.44 -72.41
CA LEU A 316 -194.55 -40.36 -72.02
C LEU A 316 -195.34 -39.34 -72.84
N THR A 317 -194.69 -38.30 -73.37
CA THR A 317 -195.32 -37.24 -74.19
C THR A 317 -195.42 -37.63 -75.68
N GLN A 318 -194.51 -38.48 -76.18
CA GLN A 318 -194.58 -39.05 -77.54
C GLN A 318 -195.61 -40.19 -77.66
N LEU A 319 -195.81 -41.01 -76.63
CA LEU A 319 -196.89 -42.03 -76.62
C LEU A 319 -198.29 -41.46 -76.36
N ARG A 320 -198.41 -40.26 -75.74
CA ARG A 320 -199.70 -39.58 -75.53
C ARG A 320 -200.21 -38.80 -76.76
N ARG A 321 -199.40 -38.60 -77.81
CA ARG A 321 -199.80 -37.89 -79.05
C ARG A 321 -200.26 -38.81 -80.19
N THR A 322 -200.26 -40.13 -80.02
CA THR A 322 -200.80 -41.10 -80.99
C THR A 322 -202.16 -41.69 -80.64
N THR A 323 -202.74 -41.43 -79.47
CA THR A 323 -204.13 -41.85 -79.19
C THR A 323 -204.83 -40.97 -78.15
N ASN A 324 -205.98 -40.45 -78.58
CA ASN A 324 -207.09 -39.88 -77.81
C ASN A 324 -207.23 -40.34 -76.35
N HIS A 325 -207.32 -39.36 -75.45
CA HIS A 325 -208.46 -38.98 -74.57
C HIS A 325 -207.93 -38.50 -73.19
N PRO A 326 -208.61 -37.55 -72.52
CA PRO A 326 -207.99 -36.27 -72.24
C PRO A 326 -207.92 -35.98 -70.73
N ASP A 327 -207.42 -34.77 -70.49
CA ASP A 327 -207.82 -33.86 -69.42
C ASP A 327 -207.02 -33.78 -68.11
N THR A 328 -206.59 -32.53 -67.93
CA THR A 328 -206.71 -31.66 -66.75
C THR A 328 -205.83 -31.90 -65.51
N ASP A 329 -205.07 -30.82 -65.26
CA ASP A 329 -205.04 -30.00 -64.05
C ASP A 329 -204.42 -30.50 -62.73
N ASP A 330 -203.58 -29.59 -62.25
CA ASP A 330 -203.56 -28.98 -60.92
C ASP A 330 -202.65 -29.50 -59.78
N GLU A 331 -202.05 -28.48 -59.14
CA GLU A 331 -201.77 -28.35 -57.70
C GLU A 331 -200.75 -29.33 -57.07
N SER A 332 -199.96 -29.01 -56.04
CA SER A 332 -199.78 -27.85 -55.16
C SER A 332 -198.68 -28.19 -54.13
N THR A 333 -198.22 -27.18 -53.36
CA THR A 333 -197.78 -27.26 -51.93
C THR A 333 -196.47 -28.03 -51.59
N THR A 334 -195.68 -27.78 -50.53
CA THR A 334 -195.61 -26.84 -49.39
C THR A 334 -194.27 -27.04 -48.65
N LYS A 335 -193.88 -26.01 -47.88
CA LYS A 335 -192.92 -25.95 -46.74
C LYS A 335 -191.42 -25.83 -47.00
#